data_AF-A0A498GYP9-F1
#
_entry.id   AF-A0A498GYP9-F1
#
_cell.length_a   1.000
_cell.length_b   1.000
_cell.length_c   1.000
_cell.angle_alpha   90.00
_cell.angle_beta   90.00
_cell.angle_gamma   90.00
#
_symmetry.space_group_name_H-M   'P 1'
#
loop_
_entity.id
_entity.type
_entity.pdbx_description
1 polymer ?
#
loop_
_entity_poly.entity_id
_entity_poly.type
_entity_poly.pdbx_seq_one_letter_code
_entity_poly.pdbx_strand_id
1 'polypeptide(L)'
;MIFPAHCKEVGYDAGHRPCGERVYFLTRYIIRETEDGHEVLEVELDRTGTGLMRKVTGLRLLAAGDDVVCYPDRVQLHDRRGLVEKALRSGRRCTIFTGYDEHTSFVLDPDLSGFLRLHVYDIEPPRPHLAATIRDLEACGLFGDLEVVFVEHLRDIVGIDADVFPCRAAGFSRTLDADAVHSGDRVAGCMTGRDLVRECYGEAFELENTCPLSLVAEEPFIARCCRSEREGVGTYDGKFGAVVHWGATPAAIAGAVTEVVRRWRCDGADSGR
;
A
#
# COMPACT_ATOMS: atom_id res chain seq x y z
N MET A 1 -3.73 17.30 -5.96
CA MET A 1 -2.75 17.11 -4.87
C MET A 1 -1.36 17.60 -5.27
N ILE A 2 -0.70 18.38 -4.40
CA ILE A 2 0.74 18.62 -4.44
C ILE A 2 1.36 17.99 -3.18
N PHE A 3 2.32 17.10 -3.39
CA PHE A 3 3.09 16.48 -2.32
C PHE A 3 4.55 16.37 -2.77
N PRO A 4 5.47 17.19 -2.22
CA PRO A 4 6.89 17.16 -2.56
C PRO A 4 7.45 15.73 -2.56
N ALA A 5 8.29 15.42 -3.56
CA ALA A 5 8.86 14.07 -3.70
C ALA A 5 9.88 13.78 -2.58
N HIS A 6 10.54 14.84 -2.10
CA HIS A 6 11.49 14.77 -1.00
C HIS A 6 11.40 16.05 -0.16
N CYS A 7 11.59 15.95 1.15
CA CYS A 7 11.69 17.12 2.04
C CYS A 7 12.77 18.14 1.64
N LYS A 8 13.79 17.76 0.85
CA LYS A 8 14.82 18.69 0.34
C LYS A 8 14.31 19.64 -0.73
N GLU A 9 13.15 19.34 -1.32
CA GLU A 9 12.45 20.27 -2.21
C GLU A 9 11.72 21.37 -1.42
N VAL A 10 11.66 21.28 -0.09
CA VAL A 10 10.93 22.21 0.77
C VAL A 10 11.93 23.01 1.61
N GLY A 11 11.96 24.32 1.38
CA GLY A 11 12.65 25.28 2.24
C GLY A 11 11.74 25.73 3.38
N TYR A 12 12.34 26.11 4.50
CA TYR A 12 11.64 26.72 5.63
C TYR A 12 12.15 28.15 5.85
N ASP A 13 11.23 29.11 5.92
CA ASP A 13 11.51 30.53 6.13
C ASP A 13 10.81 31.02 7.39
N ALA A 14 11.56 31.06 8.50
CA ALA A 14 11.10 31.55 9.80
C ALA A 14 11.22 33.09 9.95
N GLY A 15 11.19 33.83 8.84
CA GLY A 15 11.36 35.29 8.82
C GLY A 15 12.81 35.77 8.96
N HIS A 16 13.77 34.87 9.20
CA HIS A 16 15.20 35.16 9.18
C HIS A 16 15.87 34.42 8.03
N ARG A 17 16.31 35.17 7.01
CA ARG A 17 16.99 34.62 5.82
C ARG A 17 18.49 34.92 5.86
N PRO A 18 19.32 34.08 6.50
CA PRO A 18 20.75 34.34 6.65
C PRO A 18 21.50 34.41 5.32
N CYS A 19 20.97 33.79 4.26
CA CYS A 19 21.52 33.83 2.91
C CYS A 19 20.76 34.79 1.96
N GLY A 20 19.93 35.69 2.49
CA GLY A 20 19.10 36.61 1.69
C GLY A 20 18.05 35.86 0.86
N GLU A 21 17.83 36.32 -0.37
CA GLU A 21 16.82 35.74 -1.31
C GLU A 21 17.29 34.47 -2.02
N ARG A 22 18.25 33.74 -1.44
CA ARG A 22 18.81 32.52 -2.02
C ARG A 22 18.32 31.29 -1.27
N VAL A 23 17.96 30.25 -2.01
CA VAL A 23 17.52 28.95 -1.48
C VAL A 23 18.34 27.82 -2.07
N TYR A 24 18.22 26.62 -1.49
CA TYR A 24 18.91 25.44 -1.97
C TYR A 24 18.45 25.08 -3.39
N PHE A 25 19.34 24.55 -4.23
CA PHE A 25 19.05 24.35 -5.66
C PHE A 25 17.95 23.30 -5.95
N LEU A 26 17.63 22.42 -4.99
CA LEU A 26 16.49 21.50 -5.10
C LEU A 26 15.18 22.11 -4.61
N THR A 27 15.20 23.28 -3.96
CA THR A 27 13.99 23.90 -3.40
C THR A 27 13.01 24.24 -4.51
N ARG A 28 11.81 23.67 -4.42
CA ARG A 28 10.65 23.95 -5.28
C ARG A 28 9.53 24.62 -4.51
N TYR A 29 9.51 24.46 -3.19
CA TYR A 29 8.51 25.01 -2.31
C TYR A 29 9.15 25.67 -1.09
N ILE A 30 8.52 26.71 -0.56
CA ILE A 30 8.89 27.33 0.72
C ILE A 30 7.68 27.31 1.63
N ILE A 31 7.88 26.83 2.85
CA ILE A 31 6.97 27.07 3.97
C ILE A 31 7.47 28.33 4.68
N ARG A 32 6.64 29.37 4.74
CA ARG A 32 6.97 30.67 5.35
C ARG A 32 6.12 30.89 6.59
N GLU A 33 6.76 31.24 7.70
CA GLU A 33 6.08 31.73 8.90
C GLU A 33 5.71 33.21 8.72
N THR A 34 4.50 33.55 9.13
CA THR A 34 3.93 34.91 9.12
C THR A 34 3.23 35.18 10.45
N GLU A 35 2.86 36.43 10.71
CA GLU A 35 2.08 36.78 11.91
C GLU A 35 0.73 36.06 11.95
N ASP A 36 0.14 35.79 10.78
CA ASP A 36 -1.17 35.14 10.61
C ASP A 36 -1.08 33.60 10.49
N GLY A 37 0.10 33.01 10.73
CA GLY A 37 0.34 31.57 10.63
C GLY A 37 1.29 31.20 9.49
N HIS A 38 1.07 30.06 8.83
CA HIS A 38 1.97 29.53 7.81
C HIS A 38 1.43 29.76 6.39
N GLU A 39 2.34 30.04 5.47
CA GLU A 39 2.08 30.07 4.04
C GLU A 39 2.93 29.01 3.31
N VAL A 40 2.36 28.43 2.26
CA VAL A 40 3.08 27.52 1.37
C VAL A 40 3.19 28.16 -0.01
N LEU A 41 4.41 28.28 -0.50
CA LEU A 41 4.76 28.96 -1.75
C LEU A 41 5.44 27.97 -2.68
N GLU A 42 5.16 28.06 -3.98
CA GLU A 42 6.03 27.50 -5.02
C GLU A 42 7.06 28.56 -5.43
N VAL A 43 8.29 28.11 -5.70
CA VAL A 43 9.39 29.00 -6.07
C VAL A 43 9.95 28.69 -7.44
N GLU A 44 10.25 29.75 -8.18
CA GLU A 44 11.02 29.67 -9.40
C GLU A 44 12.46 30.08 -9.10
N LEU A 45 13.41 29.26 -9.54
CA LEU A 45 14.83 29.48 -9.33
C LEU A 45 15.51 29.92 -10.63
N ASP A 46 16.50 30.80 -10.51
CA ASP A 46 17.38 31.17 -11.62
C ASP A 46 18.15 29.94 -12.13
N ARG A 47 17.79 29.46 -13.32
CA ARG A 47 18.38 28.27 -13.95
C ARG A 47 19.79 28.51 -14.50
N THR A 48 20.21 29.77 -14.65
CA THR A 48 21.56 30.12 -15.13
C THR A 48 22.60 30.12 -14.02
N GLY A 49 22.17 30.18 -12.76
CA GLY A 49 23.05 30.15 -11.59
C GLY A 49 23.79 28.81 -11.45
N THR A 50 25.03 28.88 -10.94
CA THR A 50 25.86 27.72 -10.61
C THR A 50 26.03 27.58 -9.08
N GLY A 51 26.36 26.38 -8.58
CA GLY A 51 26.59 26.10 -7.15
C GLY A 51 25.42 25.46 -6.41
N LEU A 52 25.37 25.54 -5.07
CA LEU A 52 24.33 24.92 -4.23
C LEU A 52 23.14 25.85 -3.90
N MET A 53 23.37 27.16 -3.93
CA MET A 53 22.36 28.17 -3.64
C MET A 53 21.91 28.85 -4.93
N ARG A 54 20.62 29.13 -5.06
CA ARG A 54 20.01 29.77 -6.23
C ARG A 54 19.19 30.97 -5.81
N LYS A 55 19.23 32.01 -6.63
CA LYS A 55 18.36 33.17 -6.44
C LYS A 55 16.93 32.78 -6.82
N VAL A 56 15.98 33.18 -6.00
CA VAL A 56 14.55 33.07 -6.32
C VAL A 56 14.19 34.17 -7.32
N THR A 57 13.59 33.79 -8.45
CA THR A 57 13.15 34.71 -9.52
C THR A 57 11.64 34.92 -9.52
N GLY A 58 10.88 34.02 -8.90
CA GLY A 58 9.43 34.07 -8.83
C GLY A 58 8.89 33.33 -7.61
N LEU A 59 7.75 33.80 -7.10
CA LEU A 59 7.02 33.20 -5.99
C LEU A 59 5.54 33.10 -6.37
N ARG A 60 4.93 31.96 -6.08
CA ARG A 60 3.49 31.73 -6.27
C ARG A 60 2.90 31.18 -4.98
N LEU A 61 1.95 31.91 -4.38
CA LEU A 61 1.23 31.46 -3.20
C LEU A 61 0.32 30.27 -3.55
N LEU A 62 0.44 29.19 -2.78
CA LEU A 62 -0.37 27.97 -2.93
C LEU A 62 -1.48 27.89 -1.88
N ALA A 63 -1.13 28.17 -0.62
CA ALA A 63 -2.06 28.16 0.52
C ALA A 63 -1.56 29.09 1.62
N ALA A 64 -2.49 29.68 2.38
CA ALA A 64 -2.22 30.58 3.51
C ALA A 64 -3.41 30.59 4.49
N GLY A 65 -3.18 31.10 5.71
CA GLY A 65 -4.23 31.33 6.69
C GLY A 65 -5.03 30.08 7.00
N ASP A 66 -6.36 30.18 6.96
CA ASP A 66 -7.29 29.09 7.28
C ASP A 66 -7.18 27.86 6.35
N ASP A 67 -6.52 27.97 5.20
CA ASP A 67 -6.27 26.82 4.32
C ASP A 67 -5.17 25.90 4.85
N VAL A 68 -4.33 26.37 5.78
CA VAL A 68 -3.12 25.69 6.24
C VAL A 68 -3.26 25.24 7.69
N VAL A 69 -2.81 24.03 7.98
CA VAL A 69 -2.67 23.53 9.35
C VAL A 69 -1.36 22.77 9.52
N CYS A 70 -0.72 22.94 10.67
CA CYS A 70 0.44 22.14 11.06
C CYS A 70 -0.04 20.90 11.81
N TYR A 71 0.35 19.71 11.32
CA TYR A 71 0.09 18.47 12.04
C TYR A 71 0.91 18.46 13.35
N PRO A 72 0.28 18.16 14.50
CA PRO A 72 0.89 18.43 15.81
C PRO A 72 2.04 17.48 16.17
N ASP A 73 1.99 16.23 15.72
CA ASP A 73 2.99 15.22 16.09
C ASP A 73 4.09 15.10 15.04
N ARG A 74 5.25 14.59 15.46
CA ARG A 74 6.32 14.18 14.54
C ARG A 74 5.91 12.94 13.76
N VAL A 75 6.30 12.88 12.50
CA VAL A 75 5.89 11.81 11.57
C VAL A 75 7.06 11.22 10.80
N GLN A 76 6.85 10.02 10.25
CA GLN A 76 7.72 9.44 9.23
C GLN A 76 7.42 10.10 7.88
N LEU A 77 8.30 10.96 7.38
CA LEU A 77 8.07 11.71 6.13
C LEU A 77 8.07 10.82 4.87
N HIS A 78 8.60 9.61 4.97
CA HIS A 78 8.57 8.63 3.89
C HIS A 78 7.25 7.85 3.80
N ASP A 79 6.36 7.97 4.79
CA ASP A 79 5.03 7.35 4.76
C ASP A 79 4.03 8.20 3.96
N ARG A 80 4.16 8.21 2.64
CA ARG A 80 3.38 9.09 1.77
C ARG A 80 1.88 8.82 1.89
N ARG A 81 1.46 7.55 1.89
CA ARG A 81 0.05 7.18 2.08
C ARG A 81 -0.47 7.70 3.42
N GLY A 82 0.23 7.40 4.52
CA GLY A 82 -0.19 7.81 5.85
C GLY A 82 -0.25 9.33 6.01
N LEU A 83 0.66 10.08 5.38
CA LEU A 83 0.63 11.55 5.37
C LEU A 83 -0.57 12.11 4.59
N VAL A 84 -0.90 11.55 3.42
CA VAL A 84 -2.10 11.97 2.67
C VAL A 84 -3.37 11.68 3.47
N GLU A 85 -3.47 10.53 4.13
CA GLU A 85 -4.61 10.22 5.00
C GLU A 85 -4.72 11.16 6.20
N LYS A 86 -3.59 11.51 6.83
CA LYS A 86 -3.57 12.51 7.91
C LYS A 86 -4.03 13.88 7.40
N ALA A 87 -3.59 14.27 6.20
CA ALA A 87 -4.00 15.51 5.58
C ALA A 87 -5.50 15.52 5.25
N LEU A 88 -6.06 14.44 4.70
CA LEU A 88 -7.50 14.28 4.47
C LEU A 88 -8.30 14.45 5.77
N ARG A 89 -7.86 13.82 6.86
CA ARG A 89 -8.52 13.93 8.18
C ARG A 89 -8.41 15.32 8.81
N SER A 90 -7.45 16.14 8.40
CA SER A 90 -7.32 17.51 8.91
C SER A 90 -8.47 18.42 8.50
N GLY A 91 -9.17 18.09 7.40
CA GLY A 91 -10.24 18.92 6.83
C GLY A 91 -9.77 20.24 6.23
N ARG A 92 -8.45 20.46 6.10
CA ARG A 92 -7.86 21.66 5.50
C ARG A 92 -7.28 21.35 4.13
N ARG A 93 -7.10 22.39 3.31
CA ARG A 93 -6.51 22.26 1.98
C ARG A 93 -5.04 21.88 2.06
N CYS A 94 -4.30 22.42 3.01
CA CYS A 94 -2.87 22.15 3.18
C CYS A 94 -2.56 21.68 4.60
N THR A 95 -1.85 20.57 4.72
CA THR A 95 -1.30 20.10 5.99
C THR A 95 0.22 20.10 5.91
N ILE A 96 0.87 20.84 6.81
CA ILE A 96 2.32 20.83 7.00
C ILE A 96 2.68 19.74 8.00
N PHE A 97 3.72 18.99 7.69
CA PHE A 97 4.24 17.90 8.50
C PHE A 97 5.69 18.15 8.87
N THR A 98 6.04 17.80 10.11
CA THR A 98 7.42 17.85 10.57
C THR A 98 7.92 16.44 10.89
N GLY A 99 9.03 16.06 10.27
CA GLY A 99 9.69 14.78 10.48
C GLY A 99 10.32 14.64 11.85
N TYR A 100 10.66 13.40 12.21
CA TYR A 100 11.47 13.09 13.40
C TYR A 100 12.87 13.73 13.35
N ASP A 101 13.40 13.94 12.15
CA ASP A 101 14.67 14.61 11.87
C ASP A 101 14.51 16.13 11.64
N GLU A 102 13.34 16.66 11.99
CA GLU A 102 12.95 18.08 11.90
C GLU A 102 12.83 18.66 10.50
N HIS A 103 13.08 17.88 9.45
CA HIS A 103 12.71 18.31 8.10
C HIS A 103 11.20 18.52 8.00
N THR A 104 10.78 19.44 7.15
CA THR A 104 9.37 19.71 6.89
C THR A 104 8.97 19.27 5.50
N SER A 105 7.70 18.91 5.36
CA SER A 105 7.04 18.71 4.07
C SER A 105 5.57 19.10 4.23
N PHE A 106 4.80 19.03 3.16
CA PHE A 106 3.37 19.31 3.21
C PHE A 106 2.61 18.45 2.20
N VAL A 107 1.31 18.32 2.43
CA VAL A 107 0.36 17.81 1.44
C VAL A 107 -0.68 18.90 1.20
N LEU A 108 -0.82 19.32 -0.05
CA LEU A 108 -1.83 20.29 -0.51
C LEU A 108 -2.88 19.58 -1.37
N ASP A 109 -4.14 19.91 -1.16
CA ASP A 109 -5.33 19.33 -1.79
C ASP A 109 -5.23 17.79 -1.80
N PRO A 110 -5.22 17.15 -0.61
CA PRO A 110 -4.88 15.74 -0.43
C PRO A 110 -5.88 14.84 -1.14
N ASP A 111 -5.37 13.83 -1.84
CA ASP A 111 -6.18 12.92 -2.65
C ASP A 111 -5.49 11.56 -2.82
N LEU A 112 -6.23 10.47 -2.56
CA LEU A 112 -5.75 9.10 -2.72
C LEU A 112 -6.16 8.48 -4.06
N SER A 113 -6.97 9.15 -4.90
CA SER A 113 -7.46 8.55 -6.15
C SER A 113 -6.35 8.24 -7.15
N GLY A 114 -5.20 8.92 -7.06
CA GLY A 114 -4.01 8.64 -7.87
C GLY A 114 -3.12 7.52 -7.32
N PHE A 115 -3.38 7.01 -6.12
CA PHE A 115 -2.59 5.91 -5.54
C PHE A 115 -2.97 4.59 -6.21
N LEU A 116 -1.99 3.71 -6.38
CA LEU A 116 -2.23 2.39 -6.95
C LEU A 116 -3.06 1.55 -5.98
N ARG A 117 -4.19 1.02 -6.44
CA ARG A 117 -4.98 0.06 -5.67
C ARG A 117 -4.40 -1.33 -5.86
N LEU A 118 -3.85 -1.92 -4.81
CA LEU A 118 -3.36 -3.30 -4.83
C LEU A 118 -4.37 -4.21 -4.12
N HIS A 119 -4.97 -5.12 -4.87
CA HIS A 119 -6.05 -5.97 -4.39
C HIS A 119 -5.50 -7.21 -3.67
N VAL A 120 -5.81 -7.36 -2.38
CA VAL A 120 -5.31 -8.44 -1.53
C VAL A 120 -6.40 -9.49 -1.37
N TYR A 121 -6.22 -10.67 -1.98
CA TYR A 121 -7.17 -11.77 -1.88
C TYR A 121 -6.68 -12.78 -0.84
N ASP A 122 -7.51 -13.01 0.18
CA ASP A 122 -7.23 -13.97 1.24
C ASP A 122 -8.52 -14.65 1.72
N ILE A 123 -8.38 -15.66 2.58
CA ILE A 123 -9.51 -16.33 3.23
C ILE A 123 -9.37 -16.27 4.75
N GLU A 124 -10.51 -16.34 5.43
CA GLU A 124 -10.63 -16.49 6.87
C GLU A 124 -11.86 -17.34 7.21
N PRO A 125 -11.91 -18.04 8.36
CA PRO A 125 -10.83 -18.36 9.28
C PRO A 125 -9.82 -19.39 8.70
N PRO A 126 -8.59 -19.53 9.26
CA PRO A 126 -8.06 -18.82 10.44
C PRO A 126 -7.70 -17.36 10.08
N ARG A 127 -6.97 -16.66 10.95
CA ARG A 127 -6.48 -15.29 10.67
C ARG A 127 -5.97 -15.17 9.21
N PRO A 128 -6.46 -14.21 8.41
CA PRO A 128 -6.06 -14.04 7.02
C PRO A 128 -4.61 -13.55 6.96
N HIS A 129 -3.67 -14.49 6.92
CA HIS A 129 -2.25 -14.22 7.17
C HIS A 129 -1.67 -13.21 6.18
N LEU A 130 -2.02 -13.28 4.89
CA LEU A 130 -1.47 -12.35 3.89
C LEU A 130 -1.94 -10.93 4.17
N ALA A 131 -3.26 -10.74 4.29
CA ALA A 131 -3.84 -9.43 4.56
C ALA A 131 -3.35 -8.86 5.90
N ALA A 132 -3.34 -9.69 6.95
CA ALA A 132 -2.87 -9.28 8.26
C ALA A 132 -1.37 -8.93 8.28
N THR A 133 -0.52 -9.70 7.59
CA THR A 133 0.91 -9.36 7.48
C THR A 133 1.12 -8.09 6.68
N ILE A 134 0.37 -7.87 5.60
CA ILE A 134 0.43 -6.59 4.85
C ILE A 134 0.05 -5.42 5.76
N ARG A 135 -1.00 -5.53 6.57
CA ARG A 135 -1.37 -4.50 7.55
C ARG A 135 -0.26 -4.23 8.57
N ASP A 136 0.34 -5.28 9.12
CA ASP A 136 1.42 -5.15 10.11
C ASP A 136 2.66 -4.47 9.50
N LEU A 137 3.00 -4.80 8.25
CA LEU A 137 4.11 -4.19 7.50
C LEU A 137 3.82 -2.74 7.12
N GLU A 138 2.60 -2.45 6.69
CA GLU A 138 2.14 -1.10 6.39
C GLU A 138 2.16 -0.20 7.62
N ALA A 139 1.71 -0.69 8.78
CA ALA A 139 1.77 0.04 10.05
C ALA A 139 3.20 0.39 10.47
N CYS A 140 4.20 -0.39 10.02
CA CYS A 140 5.61 -0.08 10.21
C CYS A 140 6.16 0.94 9.18
N GLY A 141 5.35 1.39 8.23
CA GLY A 141 5.74 2.32 7.16
C GLY A 141 6.53 1.68 6.01
N LEU A 142 6.56 0.33 5.92
CA LEU A 142 7.41 -0.37 4.94
C LEU A 142 7.03 -0.05 3.48
N PHE A 143 5.75 0.23 3.22
CA PHE A 143 5.23 0.54 1.88
C PHE A 143 4.97 2.03 1.67
N GLY A 144 5.47 2.88 2.59
CA GLY A 144 5.15 4.30 2.64
C GLY A 144 5.48 5.08 1.37
N ASP A 145 6.55 4.69 0.67
CA ASP A 145 7.03 5.32 -0.56
C ASP A 145 6.42 4.71 -1.83
N LEU A 146 5.65 3.61 -1.70
CA LEU A 146 5.08 2.92 -2.85
C LEU A 146 3.85 3.63 -3.42
N GLU A 147 3.23 4.58 -2.71
CA GLU A 147 1.98 5.23 -3.14
C GLU A 147 0.89 4.19 -3.52
N VAL A 148 0.66 3.23 -2.62
CA VAL A 148 -0.30 2.14 -2.76
C VAL A 148 -1.41 2.27 -1.72
N VAL A 149 -2.62 1.84 -2.09
CA VAL A 149 -3.74 1.57 -1.18
C VAL A 149 -4.08 0.08 -1.30
N PHE A 150 -4.02 -0.64 -0.17
CA PHE A 150 -4.40 -2.05 -0.15
C PHE A 150 -5.92 -2.19 -0.05
N VAL A 151 -6.48 -3.04 -0.91
CA VAL A 151 -7.92 -3.33 -0.95
C VAL A 151 -8.11 -4.79 -0.60
N GLU A 152 -8.51 -5.06 0.64
CA GLU A 152 -8.71 -6.43 1.12
C GLU A 152 -10.01 -7.04 0.58
N HIS A 153 -9.88 -8.24 0.00
CA HIS A 153 -10.96 -9.10 -0.44
C HIS A 153 -10.87 -10.41 0.34
N LEU A 154 -11.49 -10.43 1.52
CA LEU A 154 -11.47 -11.58 2.43
C LEU A 154 -12.69 -12.45 2.20
N ARG A 155 -12.46 -13.73 1.93
CA ARG A 155 -13.55 -14.72 1.90
C ARG A 155 -13.68 -15.40 3.25
N ASP A 156 -14.84 -15.18 3.88
CA ASP A 156 -15.28 -15.97 5.02
C ASP A 156 -15.67 -17.38 4.56
N ILE A 157 -14.98 -18.40 5.09
CA ILE A 157 -15.25 -19.80 4.79
C ILE A 157 -16.20 -20.47 5.80
N VAL A 158 -16.58 -19.81 6.91
CA VAL A 158 -17.57 -20.35 7.87
C VAL A 158 -18.94 -20.55 7.22
N GLY A 159 -19.34 -19.65 6.32
CA GLY A 159 -20.62 -19.70 5.63
C GLY A 159 -20.71 -20.72 4.49
N ILE A 160 -19.65 -21.50 4.25
CA ILE A 160 -19.63 -22.51 3.19
C ILE A 160 -20.33 -23.77 3.68
N ASP A 161 -21.24 -24.28 2.86
CA ASP A 161 -21.96 -25.53 3.08
C ASP A 161 -21.01 -26.72 2.83
N ALA A 162 -20.15 -27.01 3.81
CA ALA A 162 -19.17 -28.08 3.78
C ALA A 162 -19.14 -28.87 5.08
N ASP A 163 -18.89 -30.18 4.96
CA ASP A 163 -18.73 -31.10 6.08
C ASP A 163 -17.28 -31.14 6.60
N VAL A 164 -16.31 -30.89 5.72
CA VAL A 164 -14.87 -30.95 6.03
C VAL A 164 -14.16 -29.70 5.53
N PHE A 165 -13.39 -29.05 6.42
CA PHE A 165 -12.69 -27.79 6.14
C PHE A 165 -11.16 -27.95 6.01
N PRO A 166 -10.43 -26.97 5.45
CA PRO A 166 -9.00 -27.15 5.17
C PRO A 166 -8.10 -27.37 6.39
N CYS A 167 -8.38 -26.70 7.52
CA CYS A 167 -7.43 -26.66 8.63
C CYS A 167 -8.10 -26.48 10.00
N ARG A 168 -7.66 -27.27 10.99
CA ARG A 168 -8.12 -27.20 12.39
C ARG A 168 -7.89 -25.83 13.04
N ALA A 169 -6.87 -25.09 12.59
CA ALA A 169 -6.54 -23.77 13.14
C ALA A 169 -7.67 -22.75 12.95
N ALA A 170 -8.59 -23.02 12.01
CA ALA A 170 -9.79 -22.24 11.79
C ALA A 170 -10.91 -22.52 12.81
N GLY A 171 -10.76 -23.54 13.66
CA GLY A 171 -11.74 -23.90 14.70
C GLY A 171 -12.89 -24.79 14.22
N PHE A 172 -12.81 -25.36 13.02
CA PHE A 172 -13.80 -26.30 12.52
C PHE A 172 -13.71 -27.66 13.21
N SER A 173 -14.85 -28.36 13.31
CA SER A 173 -14.97 -29.65 13.98
C SER A 173 -14.40 -30.82 13.18
N ARG A 174 -14.44 -30.75 11.84
CA ARG A 174 -13.86 -31.74 10.92
C ARG A 174 -12.97 -31.05 9.90
N THR A 175 -11.71 -31.46 9.80
CA THR A 175 -10.74 -30.83 8.90
C THR A 175 -9.83 -31.79 8.16
N LEU A 176 -9.39 -31.40 6.96
CA LEU A 176 -8.52 -32.21 6.10
C LEU A 176 -7.15 -32.54 6.72
N ASP A 177 -6.67 -31.71 7.65
CA ASP A 177 -5.38 -31.89 8.31
C ASP A 177 -5.46 -32.74 9.60
N ALA A 178 -6.65 -33.21 9.99
CA ALA A 178 -6.86 -33.94 11.23
C ALA A 178 -7.82 -35.14 11.12
N ASP A 179 -8.77 -35.10 10.19
CA ASP A 179 -9.88 -36.04 10.10
C ASP A 179 -9.92 -36.77 8.76
N ALA A 180 -10.53 -37.94 8.76
CA ALA A 180 -10.80 -38.69 7.54
C ALA A 180 -11.98 -38.08 6.77
N VAL A 181 -11.91 -38.18 5.44
CA VAL A 181 -13.01 -37.86 4.53
C VAL A 181 -13.79 -39.13 4.21
N HIS A 182 -15.11 -39.01 4.18
CA HIS A 182 -16.06 -40.07 3.90
C HIS A 182 -16.76 -39.86 2.56
N SER A 183 -17.26 -40.95 1.97
CA SER A 183 -18.02 -40.88 0.73
C SER A 183 -19.26 -40.00 0.90
N GLY A 184 -19.43 -39.02 0.02
CA GLY A 184 -20.52 -38.06 0.03
C GLY A 184 -20.26 -36.80 0.85
N ASP A 185 -19.12 -36.69 1.53
CA ASP A 185 -18.75 -35.45 2.22
C ASP A 185 -18.61 -34.30 1.21
N ARG A 186 -19.01 -33.10 1.65
CA ARG A 186 -18.68 -31.82 1.03
C ARG A 186 -17.41 -31.27 1.63
N VAL A 187 -16.41 -31.02 0.79
CA VAL A 187 -15.08 -30.59 1.21
C VAL A 187 -14.85 -29.16 0.78
N ALA A 188 -14.67 -28.25 1.75
CA ALA A 188 -14.18 -26.91 1.47
C ALA A 188 -12.66 -26.97 1.19
N GLY A 189 -12.23 -26.54 0.01
CA GLY A 189 -10.82 -26.63 -0.36
C GLY A 189 -10.48 -26.04 -1.72
N CYS A 190 -9.20 -26.04 -2.07
CA CYS A 190 -8.74 -25.69 -3.41
C CYS A 190 -8.38 -26.95 -4.22
N MET A 191 -7.77 -26.77 -5.40
CA MET A 191 -7.27 -27.90 -6.20
C MET A 191 -6.34 -28.83 -5.42
N THR A 192 -5.51 -28.31 -4.51
CA THR A 192 -4.66 -29.15 -3.66
C THR A 192 -5.47 -29.98 -2.67
N GLY A 193 -6.52 -29.41 -2.07
CA GLY A 193 -7.44 -30.17 -1.21
C GLY A 193 -8.14 -31.28 -2.00
N ARG A 194 -8.60 -30.99 -3.22
CA ARG A 194 -9.20 -31.99 -4.12
C ARG A 194 -8.23 -33.13 -4.43
N ASP A 195 -7.00 -32.82 -4.80
CA ASP A 195 -6.02 -33.83 -5.21
C ASP A 195 -5.62 -34.70 -3.99
N LEU A 196 -5.47 -34.09 -2.81
CA LEU A 196 -5.26 -34.82 -1.55
C LEU A 196 -6.42 -35.79 -1.26
N VAL A 197 -7.66 -35.33 -1.35
CA VAL A 197 -8.82 -36.18 -1.05
C VAL A 197 -8.93 -37.33 -2.04
N ARG A 198 -8.70 -37.06 -3.33
CA ARG A 198 -8.71 -38.10 -4.38
C ARG A 198 -7.67 -39.18 -4.13
N GLU A 199 -6.45 -38.79 -3.77
CA GLU A 199 -5.34 -39.71 -3.54
C GLU A 199 -5.57 -40.57 -2.29
N CYS A 200 -6.08 -39.99 -1.21
CA CYS A 200 -6.20 -40.67 0.08
C CYS A 200 -7.55 -41.35 0.33
N TYR A 201 -8.64 -40.83 -0.24
CA TYR A 201 -10.03 -41.22 0.10
C TYR A 201 -10.91 -41.53 -1.12
N GLY A 202 -10.40 -41.34 -2.34
CA GLY A 202 -11.12 -41.62 -3.59
C GLY A 202 -11.95 -40.44 -4.11
N GLU A 203 -12.81 -40.68 -5.10
CA GLU A 203 -13.48 -39.61 -5.87
C GLU A 203 -14.89 -39.26 -5.40
N ALA A 204 -15.43 -39.99 -4.42
CA ALA A 204 -16.82 -39.81 -3.98
C ALA A 204 -16.98 -38.67 -2.97
N PHE A 205 -16.76 -37.42 -3.41
CA PHE A 205 -16.94 -36.21 -2.60
C PHE A 205 -17.30 -35.01 -3.49
N GLU A 206 -17.88 -33.96 -2.90
CA GLU A 206 -18.12 -32.67 -3.56
C GLU A 206 -17.08 -31.64 -3.09
N LEU A 207 -16.59 -30.78 -3.98
CA LEU A 207 -15.62 -29.74 -3.63
C LEU A 207 -16.25 -28.35 -3.66
N GLU A 208 -16.24 -27.68 -2.52
CA GLU A 208 -16.55 -26.26 -2.40
C GLU A 208 -15.26 -25.44 -2.49
N ASN A 209 -15.07 -24.75 -3.61
CA ASN A 209 -13.83 -24.06 -3.90
C ASN A 209 -13.60 -22.88 -2.94
N THR A 210 -12.49 -22.87 -2.20
CA THR A 210 -12.07 -21.79 -1.29
C THR A 210 -10.80 -21.06 -1.72
N CYS A 211 -10.28 -21.33 -2.92
CA CYS A 211 -8.98 -20.80 -3.35
C CYS A 211 -8.98 -19.27 -3.51
N PRO A 212 -8.15 -18.50 -2.75
CA PRO A 212 -8.06 -17.05 -2.90
C PRO A 212 -7.71 -16.62 -4.32
N LEU A 213 -6.79 -17.33 -4.98
CA LEU A 213 -6.36 -17.04 -6.34
C LEU A 213 -7.50 -17.17 -7.38
N SER A 214 -8.43 -18.09 -7.18
CA SER A 214 -9.59 -18.23 -8.08
C SER A 214 -10.65 -17.14 -7.92
N LEU A 215 -10.58 -16.37 -6.82
CA LEU A 215 -11.52 -15.30 -6.51
C LEU A 215 -11.05 -13.94 -7.04
N VAL A 216 -9.87 -13.89 -7.67
CA VAL A 216 -9.29 -12.66 -8.18
C VAL A 216 -10.22 -12.05 -9.22
N ALA A 217 -10.68 -10.84 -8.94
CA ALA A 217 -11.58 -10.06 -9.79
C ALA A 217 -10.90 -8.82 -10.38
N GLU A 218 -9.91 -8.26 -9.70
CA GLU A 218 -9.29 -6.96 -10.02
C GLU A 218 -7.76 -7.07 -10.14
N GLU A 219 -7.14 -6.10 -10.81
CA GLU A 219 -5.69 -5.99 -11.02
C GLU A 219 -5.15 -4.62 -10.55
N PRO A 220 -3.87 -4.52 -10.18
CA PRO A 220 -2.99 -5.64 -9.83
C PRO A 220 -3.44 -6.28 -8.52
N PHE A 221 -3.15 -7.56 -8.34
CA PHE A 221 -3.51 -8.28 -7.11
C PHE A 221 -2.32 -8.95 -6.43
N ILE A 222 -2.53 -9.36 -5.18
CA ILE A 222 -1.70 -10.33 -4.47
C ILE A 222 -2.59 -11.38 -3.79
N ALA A 223 -2.27 -12.65 -3.94
CA ALA A 223 -3.02 -13.77 -3.38
C ALA A 223 -2.11 -14.89 -2.86
N ARG A 224 -2.66 -15.80 -2.04
CA ARG A 224 -1.93 -16.97 -1.54
C ARG A 224 -2.18 -18.24 -2.36
N CYS A 225 -1.15 -19.05 -2.54
CA CYS A 225 -1.25 -20.40 -3.08
C CYS A 225 -0.30 -21.37 -2.35
N CYS A 226 -0.72 -22.63 -2.13
CA CYS A 226 0.09 -23.64 -1.41
C CYS A 226 0.99 -24.44 -2.35
N ARG A 227 0.89 -24.14 -3.64
CA ARG A 227 1.67 -24.73 -4.71
C ARG A 227 2.77 -23.74 -5.04
N SER A 228 3.98 -24.02 -4.56
CA SER A 228 5.11 -23.10 -4.71
C SER A 228 5.53 -22.91 -6.16
N GLU A 229 5.24 -23.88 -7.03
CA GLU A 229 5.41 -23.77 -8.47
C GLU A 229 4.52 -22.70 -9.12
N ARG A 230 3.48 -22.22 -8.42
CA ARG A 230 2.60 -21.14 -8.88
C ARG A 230 2.96 -19.79 -8.27
N GLU A 231 4.05 -19.67 -7.51
CA GLU A 231 4.47 -18.40 -6.92
C GLU A 231 5.14 -17.48 -7.93
N GLY A 232 5.13 -16.19 -7.61
CA GLY A 232 5.81 -15.15 -8.36
C GLY A 232 4.88 -14.08 -8.90
N VAL A 233 5.47 -13.10 -9.58
CA VAL A 233 4.75 -11.99 -10.21
C VAL A 233 4.55 -12.29 -11.69
N GLY A 234 3.29 -12.29 -12.14
CA GLY A 234 2.94 -12.63 -13.50
C GLY A 234 1.43 -12.61 -13.73
N THR A 235 1.01 -13.24 -14.83
CA THR A 235 -0.40 -13.33 -15.21
C THR A 235 -1.00 -14.67 -14.79
N TYR A 236 -2.09 -14.61 -14.04
CA TYR A 236 -2.86 -15.74 -13.54
C TYR A 236 -4.30 -15.59 -14.02
N ASP A 237 -4.80 -16.57 -14.79
CA ASP A 237 -6.15 -16.54 -15.36
C ASP A 237 -6.50 -15.22 -16.07
N GLY A 238 -5.53 -14.68 -16.82
CA GLY A 238 -5.65 -13.44 -17.57
C GLY A 238 -5.46 -12.17 -16.75
N LYS A 239 -5.19 -12.27 -15.44
CA LYS A 239 -4.97 -11.14 -14.54
C LYS A 239 -3.54 -11.04 -14.02
N PHE A 240 -2.96 -9.86 -14.03
CA PHE A 240 -1.63 -9.56 -13.52
C PHE A 240 -1.64 -9.38 -12.00
N GLY A 241 -0.71 -10.05 -11.33
CA GLY A 241 -0.54 -9.94 -9.89
C GLY A 241 0.63 -10.75 -9.35
N ALA A 242 0.63 -10.91 -8.05
CA ALA A 242 1.59 -11.72 -7.31
C ALA A 242 0.88 -12.90 -6.64
N VAL A 243 1.54 -14.06 -6.67
CA VAL A 243 1.15 -15.21 -5.86
C VAL A 243 2.29 -15.53 -4.91
N VAL A 244 1.97 -15.68 -3.62
CA VAL A 244 2.93 -16.02 -2.57
C VAL A 244 2.53 -17.32 -1.87
N HIS A 245 3.52 -18.05 -1.34
CA HIS A 245 3.25 -19.29 -0.59
C HIS A 245 2.37 -19.04 0.64
N TRP A 246 1.66 -20.08 1.11
CA TRP A 246 1.02 -20.02 2.43
C TRP A 246 2.01 -19.87 3.58
N GLY A 247 3.22 -20.38 3.40
CA GLY A 247 4.34 -20.24 4.35
C GLY A 247 5.26 -19.06 4.04
N ALA A 248 4.85 -18.11 3.20
CA ALA A 248 5.68 -16.96 2.86
C ALA A 248 5.97 -16.11 4.10
N THR A 249 7.23 -15.71 4.27
CA THR A 249 7.64 -14.82 5.37
C THR A 249 7.18 -13.39 5.10
N PRO A 250 7.13 -12.50 6.12
CA PRO A 250 6.87 -11.09 5.90
C PRO A 250 7.80 -10.43 4.88
N ALA A 251 9.08 -10.84 4.85
CA ALA A 251 10.04 -10.36 3.86
C ALA A 251 9.69 -10.81 2.42
N ALA A 252 9.24 -12.05 2.24
CA ALA A 252 8.81 -12.54 0.93
C ALA A 252 7.53 -11.83 0.46
N ILE A 253 6.58 -11.60 1.36
CA ILE A 253 5.34 -10.85 1.07
C ILE A 253 5.69 -9.40 0.68
N ALA A 254 6.55 -8.73 1.43
CA ALA A 254 7.00 -7.38 1.12
C ALA A 254 7.69 -7.30 -0.25
N GLY A 255 8.58 -8.26 -0.55
CA GLY A 255 9.24 -8.35 -1.85
C GLY A 255 8.25 -8.53 -3.00
N ALA A 256 7.22 -9.37 -2.82
CA ALA A 256 6.18 -9.57 -3.81
C ALA A 256 5.33 -8.30 -4.04
N VAL A 257 4.98 -7.57 -2.98
CA VAL A 257 4.28 -6.28 -3.06
C VAL A 257 5.12 -5.26 -3.85
N THR A 258 6.39 -5.09 -3.49
CA THR A 258 7.27 -4.15 -4.19
C THR A 258 7.42 -4.51 -5.67
N GLU A 259 7.60 -5.80 -5.98
CA GLU A 259 7.80 -6.25 -7.36
C GLU A 259 6.53 -6.13 -8.22
N VAL A 260 5.35 -6.46 -7.69
CA VAL A 260 4.09 -6.30 -8.45
C VAL A 260 3.80 -4.83 -8.73
N VAL A 261 4.02 -3.95 -7.76
CA VAL A 261 3.84 -2.50 -7.91
C VAL A 261 4.79 -1.94 -8.95
N ARG A 262 6.08 -2.32 -8.86
CA ARG A 262 7.12 -1.88 -9.80
C ARG A 262 6.79 -2.31 -11.22
N ARG A 263 6.49 -3.59 -11.44
CA ARG A 263 6.19 -4.13 -12.77
C ARG A 263 4.92 -3.55 -13.35
N TRP A 264 3.85 -3.43 -12.55
CA TRP A 264 2.60 -2.79 -12.99
C TRP A 264 2.83 -1.37 -13.53
N ARG A 265 3.64 -0.57 -12.83
CA ARG A 265 3.94 0.80 -13.25
C ARG A 265 4.84 0.87 -14.48
N CYS A 266 5.81 -0.04 -14.61
CA CYS A 266 6.64 -0.11 -15.82
C CYS A 266 5.80 -0.52 -17.05
N ASP A 267 4.96 -1.54 -16.91
CA ASP A 267 4.17 -2.06 -18.02
C ASP A 267 3.05 -1.07 -18.41
N GLY A 268 2.47 -0.35 -17.44
CA GLY A 268 1.49 0.72 -17.69
C GLY A 268 2.08 2.01 -18.30
N ALA A 269 3.38 2.26 -18.17
CA ALA A 269 4.04 3.39 -18.84
C ALA A 269 4.22 3.12 -20.36
N ASP A 270 4.34 1.86 -20.76
CA ASP A 270 4.45 1.44 -22.17
C ASP A 270 3.09 1.11 -22.81
N SER A 271 2.07 0.86 -21.99
CA SER A 271 0.71 0.58 -22.45
C SER A 271 -0.24 1.61 -21.83
N GLY A 272 -0.45 2.73 -22.53
CA GLY A 272 -1.43 3.76 -22.15
C GLY A 272 -2.86 3.22 -22.10
N ARG A 273 -3.16 2.45 -21.08
CA ARG A 273 -4.47 1.99 -20.63
C ARG A 273 -5.01 2.94 -19.57
#